data_AF-A0A954Z267-F1
#
_entry.id   AF-A0A954Z267-F1
#
_cell.length_a   1.000
_cell.length_b   1.000
_cell.length_c   1.000
_cell.angle_alpha   90.00
_cell.angle_beta   90.00
_cell.angle_gamma   90.00
#
_symmetry.space_group_name_H-M   'P 1'
#
loop_
_entity.id
_entity.type
_entity.pdbx_description
1 polymer ?
#
loop_
_entity_poly.entity_id
_entity_poly.type
_entity_poly.pdbx_seq_one_letter_code
_entity_poly.pdbx_strand_id
1 'polypeptide(L)' 'MKIEVLGTGCAKCRLLESAVRANVDRLGVACSIDHVTDINKITEYGVMMTPAL' A
#
# COMPACT_ATOMS: atom_id res chain seq x y z
N MET A 1 -8.04 6.58 9.14
CA MET A 1 -7.87 5.25 8.48
C MET A 1 -6.41 5.08 8.11
N LYS A 2 -5.89 3.85 8.09
CA LYS A 2 -4.51 3.57 7.66
C LYS A 2 -4.56 2.62 6.46
N ILE A 3 -3.85 2.95 5.40
CA ILE A 3 -3.73 2.12 4.20
C ILE A 3 -2.28 1.71 4.07
N GLU A 4 -2.01 0.41 4.02
CA GLU A 4 -0.66 -0.13 4.01
C GLU A 4 -0.41 -0.84 2.68
N VAL A 5 0.41 -0.24 1.81
CA VAL A 5 0.79 -0.87 0.55
C VAL A 5 1.90 -1.87 0.84
N LEU A 6 1.53 -3.15 0.79
CA LEU A 6 2.42 -4.29 1.00
C LEU A 6 3.08 -4.67 -0.31
N GLY A 7 4.37 -4.36 -0.45
CA GLY A 7 5.11 -4.74 -1.65
C GLY A 7 6.56 -4.32 -1.64
N THR A 8 7.40 -5.07 -2.34
CA THR A 8 8.86 -4.88 -2.40
C THR A 8 9.31 -3.65 -3.19
N GLY A 9 8.44 -2.67 -3.41
CA GLY A 9 8.76 -1.43 -4.11
C GLY A 9 8.81 -1.54 -5.64
N CYS A 10 8.21 -2.57 -6.24
CA CYS A 10 8.13 -2.68 -7.71
C CYS A 10 7.27 -1.56 -8.33
N ALA A 11 7.38 -1.34 -9.64
CA ALA A 11 6.66 -0.26 -10.32
C ALA A 11 5.13 -0.31 -10.11
N LYS A 12 4.55 -1.51 -9.99
CA LYS A 12 3.13 -1.72 -9.69
C LYS A 12 2.74 -1.26 -8.29
N CYS A 13 3.60 -1.46 -7.28
CA CYS A 13 3.34 -1.00 -5.90
C CYS A 13 3.27 0.53 -5.84
N ARG A 14 4.19 1.22 -6.53
CA ARG A 14 4.21 2.69 -6.60
C ARG A 14 3.00 3.27 -7.33
N LEU A 15 2.57 2.60 -8.40
CA LEU A 15 1.34 2.96 -9.12
C LEU A 15 0.12 2.84 -8.22
N LEU A 16 0.02 1.74 -7.46
CA LEU A 16 -1.07 1.51 -6.51
C LEU A 16 -1.09 2.60 -5.42
N GLU A 17 0.05 2.89 -4.79
CA GLU A 17 0.16 3.95 -3.77
C GLU A 17 -0.28 5.31 -4.30
N SER A 18 0.18 5.68 -5.50
CA SER A 18 -0.19 6.95 -6.14
C SER A 18 -1.70 7.02 -6.44
N ALA A 19 -2.28 5.93 -6.97
CA ALA A 19 -3.71 5.85 -7.23
C ALA A 19 -4.53 5.95 -5.94
N VAL A 20 -4.09 5.29 -4.87
CA VAL A 20 -4.73 5.38 -3.55
C VAL A 20 -4.68 6.80 -3.03
N ARG A 21 -3.50 7.45 -3.02
CA ARG A 21 -3.34 8.84 -2.56
C ARG A 21 -4.24 9.80 -3.33
N ALA A 22 -4.28 9.68 -4.66
CA ALA A 22 -5.16 10.49 -5.49
C ALA A 22 -6.65 10.30 -5.18
N ASN A 23 -7.08 9.05 -4.90
CA ASN A 23 -8.47 8.77 -4.55
C ASN A 23 -8.84 9.25 -3.15
N VAL A 24 -7.93 9.11 -2.19
CA VAL A 24 -8.09 9.58 -0.81
C VAL A 24 -8.26 11.10 -0.78
N ASP A 25 -7.38 11.82 -1.49
CA ASP A 25 -7.45 13.28 -1.62
C ASP A 25 -8.77 13.69 -2.29
N ARG A 26 -9.20 12.96 -3.33
CA ARG A 26 -10.47 13.22 -4.03
C ARG A 26 -11.70 12.97 -3.15
N LEU A 27 -11.64 11.98 -2.26
CA LEU A 27 -12.72 11.66 -1.33
C LEU A 27 -12.70 12.54 -0.06
N GLY A 28 -11.64 13.33 0.14
CA GLY A 28 -11.48 14.18 1.33
C GLY A 28 -11.34 13.37 2.63
N VAL A 29 -10.89 12.12 2.55
CA VAL A 29 -10.78 11.22 3.71
C VAL A 29 -9.38 11.36 4.30
N ALA A 30 -9.29 11.61 5.61
CA ALA A 30 -8.02 11.57 6.30
C ALA A 30 -7.55 10.11 6.48
N CYS A 31 -6.60 9.67 5.65
CA CYS A 31 -5.91 8.41 5.84
C CYS A 31 -4.39 8.51 5.70
N SER A 32 -3.68 7.70 6.48
CA SER A 32 -2.22 7.57 6.41
C SER A 32 -1.87 6.42 5.48
N ILE A 33 -1.08 6.71 4.44
CA ILE A 33 -0.62 5.72 3.46
C ILE A 33 0.82 5.36 3.80
N ASP A 34 1.05 4.12 4.25
CA ASP A 34 2.38 3.58 4.54
C ASP A 34 2.75 2.52 3.50
N HIS A 35 4.03 2.45 3.14
CA HIS A 35 4.54 1.43 2.22
C HIS A 35 5.37 0.42 3.02
N VAL A 36 4.90 -0.82 3.11
CA VAL A 36 5.61 -1.90 3.76
C VAL A 36 6.39 -2.65 2.69
N THR A 37 7.70 -2.42 2.68
CA THR A 37 8.64 -3.08 1.76
C THR A 37 9.29 -4.32 2.36
N ASP A 38 9.11 -4.54 3.67
CA ASP A 38 9.71 -5.65 4.40
C ASP A 38 8.95 -6.95 4.11
N ILE A 39 9.61 -7.88 3.44
CA ILE A 39 9.06 -9.19 3.10
C ILE A 39 8.62 -9.97 4.35
N ASN A 40 9.33 -9.82 5.47
CA ASN A 40 8.96 -10.51 6.71
C ASN A 40 7.59 -10.00 7.19
N LYS A 41 7.41 -8.67 7.23
CA LYS A 41 6.13 -8.05 7.57
C LYS A 41 5.04 -8.48 6.60
N ILE A 42 5.28 -8.43 5.29
CA ILE A 42 4.31 -8.86 4.27
C ILE A 42 3.85 -10.31 4.48
N THR A 43 4.78 -11.19 4.86
CA THR A 43 4.48 -12.59 5.17
C THR A 43 3.69 -12.73 6.47
N GLU A 44 3.95 -11.90 7.48
CA GLU A 44 3.14 -11.81 8.72
C GLU A 44 1.69 -11.40 8.42
N TYR A 45 1.46 -10.55 7.42
CA TYR A 45 0.11 -10.23 6.94
C TYR A 45 -0.57 -11.39 6.17
N GLY A 46 0.11 -12.51 5.95
CA GLY A 46 -0.42 -13.67 5.24
C GLY A 46 -0.57 -13.46 3.73
N VAL A 47 0.09 -12.43 3.18
CA VAL A 47 0.00 -12.09 1.76
C VAL A 47 1.00 -12.93 0.96
N MET A 48 0.49 -13.81 0.10
CA MET A 48 1.32 -14.62 -0.80
C MET A 48 1.68 -13.92 -2.11
N MET A 49 0.97 -12.86 -2.50
CA MET A 49 1.25 -12.09 -3.72
C MET A 49 1.25 -10.59 -3.45
N THR A 50 2.37 -9.95 -3.75
CA THR A 50 2.51 -8.48 -3.76
C THR A 50 2.32 -7.94 -5.18
N PRO A 51 1.71 -6.77 -5.39
CA PRO A 51 1.30 -5.78 -4.38
C PRO A 51 -0.04 -6.12 -3.69
N ALA A 52 -0.14 -5.89 -2.39
CA ALA A 52 -1.39 -5.94 -1.62
C ALA A 52 -1.63 -4.62 -0.87
N LEU A 53 -2.87 -4.42 -0.41
CA LEU A 53 -3.37 -3.21 0.25
C LEU A 53 -4.12 -3.58 1.53
#